data_AF-A0A218VCM5-F1
#
_entry.id   AF-A0A218VCM5-F1
#
_cell.length_a   1.000
_cell.length_b   1.000
_cell.length_c   1.000
_cell.angle_alpha   90.00
_cell.angle_beta   90.00
_cell.angle_gamma   90.00
#
_symmetry.space_group_name_H-M   'P 1'
#
loop_
_entity.id
_entity.type
_entity.pdbx_description
1 polymer ?
#
loop_
_entity_poly.entity_id
_entity_poly.type
_entity_poly.pdbx_seq_one_letter_code
_entity_poly.pdbx_strand_id
1 'polypeptide(L)'
;MAGQLSRGVIKRIIRQVGLECAAQGQSLSETLVAFMVKAVVLDPRNDFNMDRILTENDMQDLIQLCVTRLLDTTNPSLSTIKMQVYFDMNYASRDELLSEQARVLEGKLAPIVRAITESAPRVQEETENVCQNIVTYVLVRSGLGSPTDIEAVREVTAALQSVFPQTEMITFISLSKKDKEQQLKDLAMLVTGIRLYNKQCQKGGSGIDDLPGILSEAIPSATRTLDERLNSCQLLAHRYTALLESMQEEPQRFSRLRLFKLKEALFNVRQYEAFLCILQSNAIGSAQEVESLDVQFEAAMMVLKNTVQDKTSIESREVFVSIMNGKPISSSVENIIKPLFMELSKLWTGFQDEMLLLNFLTNMADNLQQFLEIHSQLFPEEMLTSLLEGVTVKSDVERIKETMGTRVNVSDFRNQEWLFPETTDNFDQLLIQYHGFCAHSIGVKGITLPGML
;
A
#
# COMPACT_ATOMS: atom_id res chain seq x y z
N MET A 1 19.34 -29.05 -19.36
CA MET A 1 19.62 -29.92 -18.18
C MET A 1 20.42 -29.24 -17.08
N ALA A 2 21.49 -28.48 -17.38
CA ALA A 2 22.29 -27.77 -16.36
C ALA A 2 21.49 -26.77 -15.48
N GLY A 3 20.57 -25.98 -16.07
CA GLY A 3 19.74 -25.03 -15.32
C GLY A 3 18.63 -25.63 -14.43
N GLN A 4 18.26 -26.90 -14.65
CA GLN A 4 17.32 -27.62 -13.77
C GLN A 4 18.03 -28.27 -12.58
N LEU A 5 19.27 -28.74 -12.78
CA LEU A 5 20.13 -29.27 -11.72
C LEU A 5 20.54 -28.16 -10.74
N SER A 6 20.88 -26.96 -11.22
CA SER A 6 21.22 -25.82 -10.36
C SER A 6 20.02 -25.31 -9.54
N ARG A 7 18.81 -25.23 -10.12
CA ARG A 7 17.59 -24.88 -9.37
C ARG A 7 17.26 -25.89 -8.26
N GLY A 8 17.44 -27.19 -8.52
CA GLY A 8 17.22 -28.23 -7.52
C GLY A 8 18.21 -28.16 -6.36
N VAL A 9 19.47 -27.85 -6.65
CA VAL A 9 20.53 -27.64 -5.64
C VAL A 9 20.21 -26.44 -4.76
N ILE A 10 19.89 -25.29 -5.33
CA ILE A 10 19.59 -24.06 -4.57
C ILE A 10 18.39 -24.27 -3.63
N LYS A 11 17.32 -24.94 -4.07
CA LYS A 11 16.19 -25.27 -3.20
C LYS A 11 16.58 -26.14 -2.01
N ARG A 12 17.50 -27.10 -2.20
CA ARG A 12 18.02 -27.91 -1.08
C ARG A 12 18.82 -27.08 -0.09
N ILE A 13 19.67 -26.17 -0.58
CA ILE A 13 20.45 -25.25 0.25
C ILE A 13 19.52 -24.37 1.09
N ILE A 14 18.52 -23.74 0.45
CA ILE A 14 17.53 -22.89 1.14
C ILE A 14 16.83 -23.68 2.26
N ARG A 15 16.36 -24.90 1.95
CA ARG A 15 15.71 -25.74 2.96
C ARG A 15 16.66 -26.08 4.12
N GLN A 16 17.91 -26.42 3.81
CA GLN A 16 18.90 -26.79 4.82
C GLN A 16 19.25 -25.62 5.75
N VAL A 17 19.50 -24.43 5.18
CA VAL A 17 19.73 -23.21 5.97
C VAL A 17 18.55 -22.91 6.88
N GLY A 18 17.31 -23.03 6.37
CA GLY A 18 16.10 -22.84 7.17
C GLY A 18 15.98 -23.81 8.35
N LEU A 19 16.29 -25.10 8.11
CA LEU A 19 16.28 -26.13 9.17
C LEU A 19 17.34 -25.85 10.25
N GLU A 20 18.55 -25.44 9.85
CA GLU A 20 19.63 -25.14 10.80
C GLU A 20 19.36 -23.89 11.64
N CYS A 21 18.77 -22.85 11.03
CA CYS A 21 18.33 -21.67 11.79
C CYS A 21 17.21 -22.03 12.77
N ALA A 22 16.24 -22.84 12.35
CA ALA A 22 15.14 -23.29 13.20
C ALA A 22 15.63 -24.15 14.38
N ALA A 23 16.63 -25.01 14.15
CA ALA A 23 17.27 -25.78 15.20
C ALA A 23 17.96 -24.91 16.26
N GLN A 24 18.32 -23.67 15.91
CA GLN A 24 18.90 -22.66 16.79
C GLN A 24 17.86 -21.63 17.29
N GLY A 25 16.57 -21.92 17.13
CA GLY A 25 15.48 -21.12 17.69
C GLY A 25 15.00 -19.95 16.81
N GLN A 26 15.50 -19.83 15.58
CA GLN A 26 15.08 -18.78 14.64
C GLN A 26 14.26 -19.38 13.50
N SER A 27 12.95 -19.18 13.53
CA SER A 27 12.05 -19.57 12.43
C SER A 27 12.01 -18.46 11.37
N LEU A 28 12.50 -18.76 10.16
CA LEU A 28 12.65 -17.79 9.07
C LEU A 28 11.83 -18.22 7.86
N SER A 29 11.32 -17.24 7.10
CA SER A 29 10.60 -17.53 5.85
C SER A 29 11.54 -18.05 4.76
N GLU A 30 11.04 -18.91 3.87
CA GLU A 30 11.81 -19.42 2.73
C GLU A 30 12.34 -18.28 1.85
N THR A 31 11.55 -17.20 1.69
CA THR A 31 11.93 -16.01 0.93
C THR A 31 13.12 -15.28 1.55
N LEU A 32 13.14 -15.08 2.88
CA LEU A 32 14.26 -14.42 3.56
C LEU A 32 15.54 -15.25 3.43
N VAL A 33 15.42 -16.58 3.58
CA VAL A 33 16.56 -17.49 3.40
C VAL A 33 17.08 -17.45 1.95
N ALA A 34 16.18 -17.50 0.97
CA ALA A 34 16.53 -17.40 -0.45
C ALA A 34 17.25 -16.08 -0.78
N PHE A 35 16.77 -14.96 -0.20
CA PHE A 35 17.41 -13.67 -0.34
C PHE A 35 18.82 -13.68 0.26
N MET A 36 19.00 -14.24 1.47
CA MET A 36 20.32 -14.35 2.09
C MET A 36 21.28 -15.19 1.26
N VAL A 37 20.84 -16.34 0.74
CA VAL A 37 21.67 -17.18 -0.15
C VAL A 37 22.14 -16.38 -1.36
N LYS A 38 21.23 -15.62 -2.00
CA LYS A 38 21.58 -14.74 -3.12
C LYS A 38 22.59 -13.67 -2.70
N ALA A 39 22.37 -13.01 -1.56
CA ALA A 39 23.26 -11.95 -1.05
C ALA A 39 24.67 -12.47 -0.72
N VAL A 40 24.78 -13.69 -0.17
CA VAL A 40 26.07 -14.33 0.12
C VAL A 40 26.81 -14.69 -1.17
N VAL A 41 26.10 -15.24 -2.18
CA VAL A 41 26.70 -15.59 -3.47
C VAL A 41 27.18 -14.37 -4.25
N LEU A 42 26.44 -13.26 -4.18
CA LEU A 42 26.77 -12.02 -4.90
C LEU A 42 27.87 -11.17 -4.23
N ASP A 43 28.20 -11.45 -2.98
CA ASP A 43 29.22 -10.70 -2.24
C ASP A 43 30.63 -11.15 -2.69
N PRO A 44 31.41 -10.30 -3.37
CA PRO A 44 32.70 -10.68 -3.95
C PRO A 44 33.73 -11.11 -2.90
N ARG A 45 33.50 -10.78 -1.62
CA ARG A 45 34.38 -11.19 -0.51
C ARG A 45 34.27 -12.67 -0.17
N ASN A 46 33.18 -13.33 -0.59
CA ASN A 46 32.96 -14.75 -0.33
C ASN A 46 33.51 -15.65 -1.45
N ASP A 47 34.02 -15.06 -2.54
CA ASP A 47 34.71 -15.76 -3.65
C ASP A 47 33.90 -16.87 -4.34
N PHE A 48 32.57 -16.75 -4.38
CA PHE A 48 31.72 -17.67 -5.13
C PHE A 48 31.72 -17.32 -6.63
N ASN A 49 32.04 -18.30 -7.48
CA ASN A 49 32.02 -18.13 -8.94
C ASN A 49 30.68 -18.60 -9.53
N MET A 50 29.89 -17.66 -10.08
CA MET A 50 28.57 -17.95 -10.67
C MET A 50 28.61 -18.80 -11.94
N ASP A 51 29.76 -18.88 -12.62
CA ASP A 51 29.93 -19.62 -13.88
C ASP A 51 30.40 -21.07 -13.67
N ARG A 52 30.70 -21.46 -12.42
CA ARG A 52 31.15 -22.80 -12.06
C ARG A 52 30.06 -23.61 -11.36
N ILE A 53 30.13 -24.93 -11.49
CA ILE A 53 29.28 -25.85 -10.73
C ILE A 53 29.77 -25.86 -9.28
N LEU A 54 28.85 -25.61 -8.34
CA LEU A 54 29.13 -25.68 -6.90
C LEU A 54 29.54 -27.10 -6.50
N THR A 55 30.67 -27.23 -5.82
CA THR A 55 31.12 -28.47 -5.18
C THR A 55 30.40 -28.70 -3.85
N GLU A 56 30.53 -29.90 -3.27
CA GLU A 56 29.94 -30.18 -1.95
C GLU A 56 30.50 -29.26 -0.85
N ASN A 57 31.80 -28.95 -0.91
CA ASN A 57 32.42 -28.01 0.03
C ASN A 57 31.86 -26.60 -0.15
N ASP A 58 31.73 -26.13 -1.40
CA ASP A 58 31.14 -24.80 -1.68
C ASP A 58 29.70 -24.70 -1.14
N MET A 59 28.93 -25.81 -1.21
CA MET A 59 27.58 -25.86 -0.66
C MET A 59 27.58 -25.77 0.88
N GLN A 60 28.47 -26.49 1.56
CA GLN A 60 28.58 -26.41 3.03
C GLN A 60 29.04 -25.04 3.49
N ASP A 61 30.03 -24.44 2.81
CA ASP A 61 30.52 -23.10 3.11
C ASP A 61 29.41 -22.05 2.91
N LEU A 62 28.64 -22.17 1.83
CA LEU A 62 27.49 -21.31 1.57
C LEU A 62 26.41 -21.44 2.66
N ILE A 63 26.07 -22.67 3.07
CA ILE A 63 25.11 -22.92 4.16
C ILE A 63 25.61 -22.25 5.44
N GLN A 64 26.86 -22.52 5.84
CA GLN A 64 27.43 -22.00 7.07
C GLN A 64 27.47 -20.47 7.08
N LEU A 65 27.85 -19.83 5.97
CA LEU A 65 27.85 -18.37 5.84
C LEU A 65 26.43 -17.79 5.97
N CYS A 66 25.44 -18.42 5.34
CA CYS A 66 24.06 -17.99 5.42
C CYS A 66 23.52 -18.13 6.85
N VAL A 67 23.69 -19.29 7.48
CA VAL A 67 23.25 -19.54 8.87
C VAL A 67 23.90 -18.56 9.83
N THR A 68 25.22 -18.35 9.70
CA THR A 68 25.95 -17.38 10.55
C THR A 68 25.36 -15.97 10.41
N ARG A 69 25.10 -15.50 9.18
CA ARG A 69 24.52 -14.17 8.95
C ARG A 69 23.06 -14.06 9.42
N LEU A 70 22.26 -15.12 9.30
CA LEU A 70 20.85 -15.13 9.69
C LEU A 70 20.65 -15.24 11.20
N LEU A 71 21.63 -15.76 11.92
CA LEU A 71 21.62 -15.87 13.39
C LEU A 71 22.30 -14.69 14.09
N ASP A 72 23.00 -13.81 13.36
CA ASP A 72 23.57 -12.58 13.90
C ASP A 72 22.48 -11.50 14.09
N THR A 73 21.63 -11.71 15.11
CA THR A 73 20.55 -10.77 15.48
C THR A 73 21.06 -9.46 16.06
N THR A 74 22.36 -9.34 16.31
CA THR A 74 22.99 -8.12 16.83
C THR A 74 23.47 -7.18 15.74
N ASN A 75 23.40 -7.58 14.48
CA ASN A 75 23.90 -6.81 13.36
C ASN A 75 22.76 -6.12 12.59
N PRO A 76 22.75 -4.78 12.51
CA PRO A 76 21.70 -4.03 11.81
C PRO A 76 21.52 -4.42 10.35
N SER A 77 22.56 -4.97 9.69
CA SER A 77 22.44 -5.47 8.32
C SER A 77 21.35 -6.52 8.18
N LEU A 78 21.18 -7.40 9.18
CA LEU A 78 20.13 -8.42 9.15
C LEU A 78 18.74 -7.77 9.26
N SER A 79 18.58 -6.77 10.14
CA SER A 79 17.33 -6.00 10.24
C SER A 79 17.01 -5.29 8.93
N THR A 80 18.01 -4.74 8.24
CA THR A 80 17.82 -4.09 6.93
C THR A 80 17.33 -5.09 5.88
N ILE A 81 17.94 -6.27 5.81
CA ILE A 81 17.53 -7.34 4.88
C ILE A 81 16.11 -7.80 5.19
N LYS A 82 15.79 -8.05 6.47
CA LYS A 82 14.43 -8.42 6.89
C LYS A 82 13.40 -7.36 6.50
N MET A 83 13.73 -6.08 6.69
CA MET A 83 12.88 -4.96 6.31
C MET A 83 12.66 -4.88 4.79
N GLN A 84 13.71 -5.04 3.99
CA GLN A 84 13.62 -5.06 2.52
C GLN A 84 12.76 -6.22 2.04
N VAL A 85 13.02 -7.44 2.52
CA VAL A 85 12.21 -8.63 2.15
C VAL A 85 10.76 -8.46 2.60
N TYR A 86 10.52 -7.92 3.79
CA TYR A 86 9.16 -7.63 4.26
C TYR A 86 8.47 -6.63 3.32
N PHE A 87 9.13 -5.52 2.99
CA PHE A 87 8.55 -4.52 2.09
C PHE A 87 8.27 -5.11 0.71
N ASP A 88 9.22 -5.81 0.09
CA ASP A 88 9.07 -6.43 -1.22
C ASP A 88 7.93 -7.48 -1.27
N MET A 89 7.67 -8.17 -0.16
CA MET A 89 6.63 -9.20 -0.09
C MET A 89 5.24 -8.65 0.22
N ASN A 90 5.14 -7.53 0.92
CA ASN A 90 3.87 -7.04 1.49
C ASN A 90 3.43 -5.69 0.92
N TYR A 91 4.36 -4.91 0.36
CA TYR A 91 4.01 -3.68 -0.34
C TYR A 91 3.32 -4.01 -1.67
N ALA A 92 2.21 -3.33 -1.93
CA ALA A 92 1.49 -3.37 -3.18
C ALA A 92 1.27 -1.93 -3.63
N SER A 93 1.39 -1.70 -4.94
CA SER A 93 0.96 -0.42 -5.51
C SER A 93 -0.54 -0.24 -5.32
N ARG A 94 -1.01 1.00 -5.44
CA ARG A 94 -2.44 1.34 -5.37
C ARG A 94 -3.28 0.45 -6.28
N ASP A 95 -2.88 0.33 -7.55
CA ASP A 95 -3.63 -0.45 -8.55
C ASP A 95 -3.67 -1.94 -8.22
N GLU A 96 -2.55 -2.51 -7.74
CA GLU A 96 -2.47 -3.91 -7.33
C GLU A 96 -3.37 -4.19 -6.13
N LEU A 97 -3.34 -3.30 -5.13
CA LEU A 97 -4.15 -3.45 -3.91
C LEU A 97 -5.65 -3.41 -4.23
N LEU A 98 -6.09 -2.40 -5.01
CA LEU A 98 -7.49 -2.25 -5.39
C LEU A 98 -7.96 -3.40 -6.30
N SER A 99 -7.11 -3.85 -7.22
CA SER A 99 -7.41 -5.01 -8.09
C SER A 99 -7.58 -6.29 -7.28
N GLU A 100 -6.72 -6.53 -6.30
CA GLU A 100 -6.81 -7.71 -5.43
C GLU A 100 -8.05 -7.65 -4.53
N GLN A 101 -8.36 -6.48 -3.97
CA GLN A 101 -9.58 -6.30 -3.19
C GLN A 101 -10.85 -6.56 -4.03
N ALA A 102 -10.89 -6.05 -5.26
CA ALA A 102 -11.97 -6.33 -6.20
C ALA A 102 -12.09 -7.84 -6.49
N ARG A 103 -10.97 -8.54 -6.68
CA ARG A 103 -10.94 -10.00 -6.88
C ARG A 103 -11.48 -10.74 -5.67
N VAL A 104 -11.10 -10.34 -4.46
CA VAL A 104 -11.60 -10.94 -3.20
C VAL A 104 -13.10 -10.72 -3.05
N LEU A 105 -13.60 -9.52 -3.34
CA LEU A 105 -15.03 -9.20 -3.30
C LEU A 105 -15.82 -10.05 -4.31
N GLU A 106 -15.36 -10.15 -5.56
CA GLU A 106 -16.00 -11.01 -6.57
C GLU A 106 -15.99 -12.49 -6.14
N GLY A 107 -14.92 -12.96 -5.50
CA GLY A 107 -14.86 -14.29 -4.90
C GLY A 107 -15.92 -14.52 -3.82
N LYS A 108 -16.15 -13.53 -2.95
CA LYS A 108 -17.19 -13.56 -1.91
C LYS A 108 -18.61 -13.53 -2.50
N LEU A 109 -18.80 -12.80 -3.60
CA LEU A 109 -20.10 -12.67 -4.28
C LEU A 109 -20.43 -13.87 -5.17
N ALA A 110 -19.44 -14.64 -5.63
CA ALA A 110 -19.63 -15.73 -6.58
C ALA A 110 -20.68 -16.78 -6.18
N PRO A 111 -20.81 -17.23 -4.91
CA PRO A 111 -21.88 -18.14 -4.50
C PRO A 111 -23.27 -17.52 -4.61
N ILE A 112 -23.42 -16.24 -4.24
CA ILE A 112 -24.69 -15.50 -4.29
C ILE A 112 -25.10 -15.29 -5.76
N VAL A 113 -24.16 -14.86 -6.60
CA VAL A 113 -24.37 -14.70 -8.05
C VAL A 113 -24.82 -16.01 -8.68
N ARG A 114 -24.21 -17.14 -8.29
CA ARG A 114 -24.60 -18.46 -8.78
C ARG A 114 -26.03 -18.81 -8.38
N ALA A 115 -26.40 -18.62 -7.11
CA ALA A 115 -27.75 -18.88 -6.62
C ALA A 115 -28.81 -18.04 -7.37
N ILE A 116 -28.50 -16.78 -7.68
CA ILE A 116 -29.40 -15.91 -8.45
C ILE A 116 -29.48 -16.36 -9.92
N THR A 117 -28.35 -16.64 -10.55
CA THR A 117 -28.30 -16.91 -12.00
C THR A 117 -28.86 -18.27 -12.39
N GLU A 118 -28.72 -19.28 -11.53
CA GLU A 118 -29.20 -20.65 -11.73
C GLU A 118 -30.68 -20.83 -11.34
N SER A 119 -31.34 -19.79 -10.81
CA SER A 119 -32.78 -19.82 -10.51
C SER A 119 -33.61 -20.06 -11.79
N ALA A 120 -34.61 -20.94 -11.68
CA ALA A 120 -35.54 -21.26 -12.75
C ALA A 120 -36.94 -20.69 -12.44
N PRO A 121 -37.74 -20.35 -13.45
CA PRO A 121 -39.09 -19.84 -13.24
C PRO A 121 -40.05 -21.02 -13.05
N ARG A 122 -40.26 -21.48 -11.81
CA ARG A 122 -41.23 -22.57 -11.55
C ARG A 122 -42.24 -22.26 -10.44
N VAL A 123 -41.93 -21.44 -9.43
CA VAL A 123 -42.84 -21.14 -8.29
C VAL A 123 -42.69 -19.70 -7.75
N GLN A 124 -43.74 -19.12 -7.17
CA GLN A 124 -43.71 -17.79 -6.53
C GLN A 124 -42.72 -17.71 -5.35
N GLU A 125 -42.54 -18.80 -4.61
CA GLU A 125 -41.54 -18.93 -3.54
C GLU A 125 -40.10 -18.77 -4.08
N GLU A 126 -39.84 -19.18 -5.33
CA GLU A 126 -38.53 -18.99 -5.98
C GLU A 126 -38.30 -17.50 -6.33
N THR A 127 -39.35 -16.75 -6.71
CA THR A 127 -39.22 -15.31 -7.00
C THR A 127 -38.88 -14.49 -5.75
N GLU A 128 -39.45 -14.84 -4.60
CA GLU A 128 -39.14 -14.21 -3.32
C GLU A 128 -37.71 -14.53 -2.87
N ASN A 129 -37.27 -15.78 -3.05
CA ASN A 129 -35.90 -16.20 -2.75
C ASN A 129 -34.87 -15.45 -3.64
N VAL A 130 -35.14 -15.33 -4.94
CA VAL A 130 -34.28 -14.55 -5.85
C VAL A 130 -34.22 -13.09 -5.41
N CYS A 131 -35.35 -12.48 -5.04
CA CYS A 131 -35.37 -11.11 -4.53
C CYS A 131 -34.49 -10.95 -3.28
N GLN A 132 -34.59 -11.87 -2.31
CA GLN A 132 -33.78 -11.85 -1.09
C GLN A 132 -32.28 -12.01 -1.38
N ASN A 133 -31.92 -12.87 -2.34
CA ASN A 133 -30.54 -13.03 -2.77
C ASN A 133 -30.01 -11.78 -3.48
N ILE A 134 -30.84 -11.08 -4.27
CA ILE A 134 -30.47 -9.78 -4.88
C ILE A 134 -30.21 -8.76 -3.77
N VAL A 135 -31.09 -8.64 -2.77
CA VAL A 135 -30.89 -7.73 -1.63
C VAL A 135 -29.58 -8.04 -0.90
N THR A 136 -29.30 -9.31 -0.65
CA THR A 136 -28.05 -9.76 -0.02
C THR A 136 -26.83 -9.42 -0.89
N TYR A 137 -26.91 -9.65 -2.20
CA TYR A 137 -25.87 -9.29 -3.16
C TYR A 137 -25.59 -7.78 -3.13
N VAL A 138 -26.62 -6.93 -3.13
CA VAL A 138 -26.46 -5.47 -3.08
C VAL A 138 -25.81 -5.02 -1.77
N LEU A 139 -26.24 -5.56 -0.62
CA LEU A 139 -25.62 -5.25 0.67
C LEU A 139 -24.14 -5.60 0.70
N VAL A 140 -23.79 -6.83 0.31
CA VAL A 140 -22.40 -7.31 0.32
C VAL A 140 -21.54 -6.55 -0.69
N ARG A 141 -22.06 -6.25 -1.89
CA ARG A 141 -21.31 -5.54 -2.93
C ARG A 141 -21.09 -4.07 -2.62
N SER A 142 -22.10 -3.40 -2.08
CA SER A 142 -22.02 -1.97 -1.74
C SER A 142 -21.22 -1.69 -0.48
N GLY A 143 -21.13 -2.68 0.43
CA GLY A 143 -20.52 -2.50 1.75
C GLY A 143 -21.29 -1.54 2.67
N LEU A 144 -22.53 -1.17 2.31
CA LEU A 144 -23.36 -0.20 3.03
C LEU A 144 -24.27 -0.89 4.03
N GLY A 145 -23.68 -1.51 5.06
CA GLY A 145 -24.41 -2.27 6.08
C GLY A 145 -24.35 -3.78 5.88
N SER A 146 -25.01 -4.52 6.77
CA SER A 146 -24.93 -5.98 6.85
C SER A 146 -26.23 -6.66 6.41
N PRO A 147 -26.19 -7.84 5.77
CA PRO A 147 -27.37 -8.70 5.59
C PRO A 147 -28.08 -9.11 6.88
N THR A 148 -27.43 -8.94 8.04
CA THR A 148 -28.01 -9.18 9.36
C THR A 148 -28.67 -7.95 9.99
N ASP A 149 -28.46 -6.75 9.42
CA ASP A 149 -29.11 -5.52 9.89
C ASP A 149 -30.48 -5.37 9.21
N ILE A 150 -31.53 -5.52 10.00
CA ILE A 150 -32.93 -5.49 9.55
C ILE A 150 -33.26 -4.15 8.88
N GLU A 151 -32.76 -3.02 9.40
CA GLU A 151 -33.07 -1.70 8.85
C GLU A 151 -32.34 -1.50 7.51
N ALA A 152 -31.07 -1.88 7.40
CA ALA A 152 -30.34 -1.86 6.13
C ALA A 152 -31.00 -2.77 5.07
N VAL A 153 -31.44 -3.98 5.45
CA VAL A 153 -32.18 -4.90 4.57
C VAL A 153 -33.48 -4.25 4.10
N ARG A 154 -34.24 -3.59 4.98
CA ARG A 154 -35.48 -2.90 4.63
C ARG A 154 -35.23 -1.75 3.66
N GLU A 155 -34.19 -0.94 3.90
CA GLU A 155 -33.82 0.17 3.02
C GLU A 155 -33.39 -0.30 1.63
N VAL A 156 -32.54 -1.34 1.54
CA VAL A 156 -32.13 -1.93 0.26
C VAL A 156 -33.33 -2.52 -0.46
N THR A 157 -34.23 -3.20 0.25
CA THR A 157 -35.46 -3.76 -0.35
C THR A 157 -36.36 -2.66 -0.92
N ALA A 158 -36.59 -1.57 -0.17
CA ALA A 158 -37.40 -0.46 -0.64
C ALA A 158 -36.77 0.26 -1.85
N ALA A 159 -35.46 0.49 -1.81
CA ALA A 159 -34.73 1.09 -2.92
C ALA A 159 -34.75 0.17 -4.16
N LEU A 160 -34.53 -1.14 -4.00
CA LEU A 160 -34.64 -2.11 -5.08
C LEU A 160 -36.03 -2.11 -5.70
N GLN A 161 -37.09 -2.15 -4.89
CA GLN A 161 -38.48 -2.16 -5.38
C GLN A 161 -38.86 -0.88 -6.16
N SER A 162 -38.19 0.25 -5.90
CA SER A 162 -38.45 1.50 -6.63
C SER A 162 -37.97 1.46 -8.09
N VAL A 163 -36.90 0.71 -8.36
CA VAL A 163 -36.26 0.62 -9.69
C VAL A 163 -36.38 -0.75 -10.34
N PHE A 164 -36.77 -1.76 -9.57
CA PHE A 164 -36.92 -3.14 -9.99
C PHE A 164 -38.13 -3.77 -9.29
N PRO A 165 -39.35 -3.49 -9.79
CA PRO A 165 -40.59 -4.03 -9.22
C PRO A 165 -40.68 -5.56 -9.35
N GLN A 166 -41.48 -6.21 -8.51
CA GLN A 166 -41.70 -7.67 -8.54
C GLN A 166 -42.16 -8.19 -9.91
N THR A 167 -42.86 -7.36 -10.71
CA THR A 167 -43.28 -7.71 -12.07
C THR A 167 -42.11 -7.93 -13.03
N GLU A 168 -40.98 -7.25 -12.83
CA GLU A 168 -39.77 -7.38 -13.65
C GLU A 168 -38.94 -8.64 -13.27
N MET A 169 -39.24 -9.27 -12.13
CA MET A 169 -38.53 -10.46 -11.66
C MET A 169 -38.66 -11.63 -12.64
N ILE A 170 -39.83 -11.80 -13.25
CA ILE A 170 -40.09 -12.88 -14.22
C ILE A 170 -39.23 -12.69 -15.49
N THR A 171 -39.15 -11.44 -15.97
CA THR A 171 -38.30 -11.06 -17.11
C THR A 171 -36.83 -11.32 -16.78
N PHE A 172 -36.37 -10.88 -15.59
CA PHE A 172 -35.00 -11.09 -15.13
C PHE A 172 -34.61 -12.57 -15.05
N ILE A 173 -35.46 -13.44 -14.48
CA ILE A 173 -35.19 -14.88 -14.36
C ILE A 173 -35.05 -15.53 -15.74
N SER A 174 -35.70 -14.97 -16.77
CA SER A 174 -35.67 -15.48 -18.15
C SER A 174 -34.43 -15.04 -18.94
N LEU A 175 -33.62 -14.13 -18.41
CA LEU A 175 -32.41 -13.63 -19.08
C LEU A 175 -31.29 -14.68 -19.14
N SER A 176 -30.34 -14.47 -20.04
CA SER A 176 -29.12 -15.26 -20.07
C SER A 176 -28.31 -15.04 -18.79
N LYS A 177 -27.47 -16.02 -18.41
CA LYS A 177 -26.59 -15.88 -17.23
C LYS A 177 -25.75 -14.60 -17.27
N LYS A 178 -25.19 -14.27 -18.44
CA LYS A 178 -24.37 -13.07 -18.64
C LYS A 178 -25.17 -11.79 -18.40
N ASP A 179 -26.40 -11.74 -18.92
CA ASP A 179 -27.26 -10.57 -18.78
C ASP A 179 -27.76 -10.41 -17.34
N LYS A 180 -28.07 -11.52 -16.65
CA LYS A 180 -28.37 -11.51 -15.21
C LYS A 180 -27.20 -10.94 -14.40
N GLU A 181 -25.97 -11.40 -14.65
CA GLU A 181 -24.76 -10.91 -13.95
C GLU A 181 -24.55 -9.41 -14.18
N GLN A 182 -24.73 -8.93 -15.41
CA GLN A 182 -24.62 -7.51 -15.71
C GLN A 182 -25.73 -6.70 -15.03
N GLN A 183 -26.98 -7.13 -15.12
CA GLN A 183 -28.11 -6.44 -14.49
C GLN A 183 -27.98 -6.41 -12.97
N LEU A 184 -27.41 -7.44 -12.34
CA LEU A 184 -27.11 -7.43 -10.91
C LEU A 184 -26.12 -6.32 -10.54
N LYS A 185 -25.04 -6.15 -11.31
CA LYS A 185 -24.06 -5.07 -11.08
C LYS A 185 -24.72 -3.69 -11.21
N ASP A 186 -25.55 -3.51 -12.24
CA ASP A 186 -26.28 -2.27 -12.47
C ASP A 186 -27.26 -1.96 -11.33
N LEU A 187 -28.04 -2.96 -10.89
CA LEU A 187 -28.97 -2.83 -9.77
C LEU A 187 -28.24 -2.48 -8.48
N ALA A 188 -27.08 -3.10 -8.22
CA ALA A 188 -26.28 -2.79 -7.05
C ALA A 188 -25.79 -1.34 -7.05
N MET A 189 -25.24 -0.84 -8.17
CA MET A 189 -24.81 0.57 -8.27
C MET A 189 -26.00 1.53 -8.09
N LEU A 190 -27.12 1.24 -8.73
CA LEU A 190 -28.32 2.08 -8.68
C LEU A 190 -28.89 2.14 -7.26
N VAL A 191 -29.09 0.99 -6.61
CA VAL A 191 -29.62 0.92 -5.24
C VAL A 191 -28.65 1.57 -4.24
N THR A 192 -27.34 1.40 -4.43
CA THR A 192 -26.32 2.08 -3.61
C THR A 192 -26.47 3.59 -3.69
N GLY A 193 -26.55 4.16 -4.91
CA GLY A 193 -26.78 5.58 -5.12
C GLY A 193 -28.06 6.09 -4.48
N ILE A 194 -29.17 5.35 -4.61
CA ILE A 194 -30.45 5.71 -3.99
C ILE A 194 -30.33 5.77 -2.47
N ARG A 195 -29.64 4.81 -1.86
CA ARG A 195 -29.43 4.80 -0.40
C ARG A 195 -28.56 5.96 0.07
N LEU A 196 -27.52 6.32 -0.68
CA LEU A 196 -26.69 7.50 -0.39
C LEU A 196 -27.51 8.80 -0.46
N TYR A 197 -28.36 8.94 -1.49
CA TYR A 197 -29.28 10.07 -1.58
C TYR A 197 -30.27 10.11 -0.42
N ASN A 198 -30.87 8.97 -0.06
CA ASN A 198 -31.81 8.88 1.04
C ASN A 198 -31.16 9.21 2.40
N LYS A 199 -29.91 8.81 2.61
CA LYS A 199 -29.09 9.25 3.75
C LYS A 199 -28.96 10.76 3.78
N GLN A 200 -28.58 11.37 2.65
CA GLN A 200 -28.40 12.82 2.56
C GLN A 200 -29.71 13.60 2.75
N CYS A 201 -30.86 13.00 2.42
CA CYS A 201 -32.18 13.54 2.73
C CYS A 201 -32.65 13.28 4.17
N GLN A 202 -31.86 12.61 5.01
CA GLN A 202 -32.20 12.21 6.38
C GLN A 202 -33.44 11.29 6.46
N LYS A 203 -33.60 10.40 5.48
CA LYS A 203 -34.75 9.48 5.38
C LYS A 203 -34.34 8.00 5.33
N GLY A 204 -33.09 7.73 5.65
CA GLY A 204 -32.48 6.41 5.69
C GLY A 204 -30.99 6.55 5.93
N GLY A 205 -30.23 5.53 5.56
CA GLY A 205 -28.78 5.49 5.73
C GLY A 205 -28.34 4.63 6.90
N SER A 206 -29.18 3.70 7.36
CA SER A 206 -28.76 2.69 8.34
C SER A 206 -27.53 1.93 7.83
N GLY A 207 -26.49 1.87 8.65
CA GLY A 207 -25.24 1.18 8.32
C GLY A 207 -24.39 1.87 7.25
N ILE A 208 -24.63 3.15 6.91
CA ILE A 208 -23.76 3.93 6.02
C ILE A 208 -22.91 4.88 6.86
N ASP A 209 -21.62 4.57 6.99
CA ASP A 209 -20.65 5.43 7.69
C ASP A 209 -20.44 6.77 6.98
N ASP A 210 -19.98 7.78 7.73
CA ASP A 210 -19.55 9.05 7.17
C ASP A 210 -18.10 8.96 6.70
N LEU A 211 -17.87 8.25 5.59
CA LEU A 211 -16.51 8.06 5.06
C LEU A 211 -15.80 9.39 4.76
N PRO A 212 -16.44 10.42 4.17
CA PRO A 212 -15.79 11.72 3.99
C PRO A 212 -15.30 12.32 5.31
N GLY A 213 -16.16 12.35 6.33
CA GLY A 213 -15.79 12.82 7.67
C GLY A 213 -14.65 12.00 8.29
N ILE A 214 -14.76 10.67 8.28
CA ILE A 214 -13.73 9.76 8.81
C ILE A 214 -12.38 9.98 8.11
N LEU A 215 -12.36 10.06 6.78
CA LEU A 215 -11.13 10.25 6.01
C LEU A 215 -10.52 11.64 6.23
N SER A 216 -11.35 12.67 6.39
CA SER A 216 -10.89 14.04 6.68
C SER A 216 -10.13 14.16 8.01
N GLU A 217 -10.38 13.26 8.96
CA GLU A 217 -9.65 13.18 10.23
C GLU A 217 -8.50 12.16 10.18
N ALA A 218 -8.76 10.97 9.61
CA ALA A 218 -7.83 9.86 9.61
C ALA A 218 -6.59 10.12 8.76
N ILE A 219 -6.75 10.74 7.57
CA ILE A 219 -5.62 11.01 6.68
C ILE A 219 -4.63 12.00 7.32
N PRO A 220 -5.04 13.20 7.82
CA PRO A 220 -4.11 14.09 8.50
C PRO A 220 -3.45 13.45 9.74
N SER A 221 -4.17 12.60 10.47
CA SER A 221 -3.60 11.88 11.61
C SER A 221 -2.50 10.91 11.15
N ALA A 222 -2.75 10.09 10.14
CA ALA A 222 -1.79 9.14 9.60
C ALA A 222 -0.57 9.86 9.01
N THR A 223 -0.77 10.93 8.24
CA THR A 223 0.31 11.74 7.68
C THR A 223 1.18 12.34 8.77
N ARG A 224 0.59 12.90 9.84
CA ARG A 224 1.35 13.43 10.98
C ARG A 224 2.18 12.33 11.66
N THR A 225 1.62 11.15 11.86
CA THR A 225 2.38 10.02 12.43
C THR A 225 3.55 9.60 11.54
N LEU A 226 3.36 9.58 10.22
CA LEU A 226 4.44 9.31 9.26
C LEU A 226 5.51 10.42 9.31
N ASP A 227 5.12 11.69 9.38
CA ASP A 227 6.03 12.84 9.54
C ASP A 227 6.86 12.72 10.81
N GLU A 228 6.25 12.40 11.95
CA GLU A 228 6.95 12.21 13.22
C GLU A 228 7.97 11.06 13.15
N ARG A 229 7.59 9.95 12.49
CA ARG A 229 8.50 8.81 12.26
C ARG A 229 9.64 9.18 11.32
N LEU A 230 9.36 9.90 10.24
CA LEU A 230 10.38 10.38 9.30
C LEU A 230 11.36 11.32 9.98
N ASN A 231 10.87 12.31 10.74
CA ASN A 231 11.72 13.25 11.47
C ASN A 231 12.64 12.53 12.48
N SER A 232 12.09 11.56 13.22
CA SER A 232 12.87 10.76 14.17
C SER A 232 13.93 9.91 13.47
N CYS A 233 13.55 9.28 12.36
CA CYS A 233 14.43 8.49 11.51
C CYS A 233 15.57 9.33 10.93
N GLN A 234 15.25 10.50 10.37
CA GLN A 234 16.21 11.44 9.80
C GLN A 234 17.18 11.95 10.87
N LEU A 235 16.69 12.32 12.05
CA LEU A 235 17.55 12.74 13.15
C LEU A 235 18.56 11.64 13.53
N LEU A 236 18.12 10.39 13.59
CA LEU A 236 19.00 9.26 13.89
C LEU A 236 20.05 9.07 12.77
N ALA A 237 19.64 9.18 11.51
CA ALA A 237 20.54 9.09 10.36
C ALA A 237 21.58 10.23 10.36
N HIS A 238 21.17 11.45 10.70
CA HIS A 238 22.06 12.60 10.84
C HIS A 238 23.11 12.37 11.93
N ARG A 239 22.69 11.84 13.10
CA ARG A 239 23.58 11.50 14.22
C ARG A 239 24.59 10.44 13.83
N TYR A 240 24.17 9.34 13.19
CA TYR A 240 25.10 8.30 12.74
C TYR A 240 26.04 8.77 11.65
N THR A 241 25.56 9.59 10.72
CA THR A 241 26.39 10.23 9.70
C THR A 241 27.47 11.09 10.36
N ALA A 242 27.10 11.93 11.33
CA ALA A 242 28.04 12.81 12.04
C ALA A 242 29.12 12.03 12.82
N LEU A 243 28.73 10.92 13.47
CA LEU A 243 29.70 10.04 14.13
C LEU A 243 30.69 9.44 13.13
N LEU A 244 30.21 8.92 12.00
CA LEU A 244 31.06 8.35 10.96
C LEU A 244 31.98 9.41 10.32
N GLU A 245 31.50 10.63 10.11
CA GLU A 245 32.33 11.77 9.67
C GLU A 245 33.45 12.04 10.69
N SER A 246 33.12 12.12 11.98
CA SER A 246 34.12 12.37 13.04
C SER A 246 35.18 11.25 13.17
N MET A 247 34.83 10.00 12.80
CA MET A 247 35.80 8.89 12.75
C MET A 247 36.84 9.06 11.65
N GLN A 248 36.52 9.76 10.56
CA GLN A 248 37.46 10.02 9.47
C GLN A 248 38.42 11.15 9.81
N GLU A 249 37.97 12.11 10.60
CA GLU A 249 38.76 13.27 11.02
C GLU A 249 39.70 12.92 12.18
N GLU A 250 39.28 12.04 13.11
CA GLU A 250 40.04 11.72 14.33
C GLU A 250 40.35 10.21 14.48
N PRO A 251 41.62 9.78 14.29
CA PRO A 251 42.02 8.37 14.43
C PRO A 251 41.74 7.74 15.82
N GLN A 252 41.70 8.55 16.88
CA GLN A 252 41.38 8.07 18.24
C GLN A 252 39.90 7.76 18.43
N ARG A 253 39.00 8.45 17.70
CA ARG A 253 37.57 8.13 17.69
C ARG A 253 37.29 6.89 16.86
N PHE A 254 38.04 6.69 15.77
CA PHE A 254 37.94 5.47 14.95
C PHE A 254 38.08 4.19 15.79
N SER A 255 39.09 4.10 16.66
CA SER A 255 39.32 2.90 17.48
C SER A 255 38.20 2.63 18.50
N ARG A 256 37.59 3.68 19.06
CA ARG A 256 36.43 3.56 19.96
C ARG A 256 35.16 3.16 19.22
N LEU A 257 34.91 3.77 18.06
CA LEU A 257 33.65 3.66 17.35
C LEU A 257 33.55 2.47 16.39
N ARG A 258 34.68 1.88 15.97
CA ARG A 258 34.76 0.75 15.03
C ARG A 258 33.94 -0.48 15.47
N LEU A 259 33.71 -0.64 16.77
CA LEU A 259 32.99 -1.80 17.31
C LEU A 259 31.47 -1.73 17.12
N PHE A 260 30.92 -0.54 16.90
CA PHE A 260 29.46 -0.32 17.01
C PHE A 260 28.66 -0.55 15.73
N LYS A 261 29.25 -1.05 14.64
CA LYS A 261 28.51 -1.31 13.37
C LYS A 261 27.70 -0.09 12.88
N LEU A 262 28.24 1.12 13.10
CA LEU A 262 27.57 2.39 12.80
C LEU A 262 27.17 2.52 11.32
N LYS A 263 27.99 1.97 10.41
CA LYS A 263 27.68 1.94 8.97
C LYS A 263 26.43 1.13 8.69
N GLU A 264 26.36 -0.08 9.25
CA GLU A 264 25.22 -0.98 9.12
C GLU A 264 23.96 -0.36 9.74
N ALA A 265 24.10 0.29 10.91
CA ALA A 265 23.02 1.02 11.56
C ALA A 265 22.52 2.19 10.70
N LEU A 266 23.41 3.01 10.13
CA LEU A 266 23.04 4.09 9.22
C LEU A 266 22.27 3.56 8.00
N PHE A 267 22.72 2.47 7.39
CA PHE A 267 22.03 1.88 6.24
C PHE A 267 20.64 1.36 6.60
N ASN A 268 20.46 0.80 7.81
CA ASN A 268 19.14 0.39 8.29
C ASN A 268 18.18 1.58 8.35
N VAL A 269 18.58 2.66 9.04
CA VAL A 269 17.75 3.86 9.20
C VAL A 269 17.44 4.51 7.85
N ARG A 270 18.42 4.60 6.93
CA ARG A 270 18.19 5.17 5.59
C ARG A 270 17.26 4.32 4.73
N GLN A 271 17.33 2.99 4.86
CA GLN A 271 16.39 2.12 4.17
C GLN A 271 14.96 2.29 4.70
N TYR A 272 14.81 2.47 6.02
CA TYR A 272 13.51 2.74 6.64
C TYR A 272 12.96 4.09 6.19
N GLU A 273 13.80 5.14 6.18
CA GLU A 273 13.46 6.46 5.65
C GLU A 273 12.92 6.36 4.23
N ALA A 274 13.61 5.64 3.34
CA ALA A 274 13.18 5.48 1.95
C ALA A 274 11.78 4.84 1.85
N PHE A 275 11.50 3.81 2.65
CA PHE A 275 10.18 3.18 2.67
C PHE A 275 9.10 4.09 3.28
N LEU A 276 9.41 4.84 4.34
CA LEU A 276 8.48 5.82 4.90
C LEU A 276 8.15 6.93 3.90
N CYS A 277 9.12 7.41 3.11
CA CYS A 277 8.88 8.40 2.05
C CYS A 277 7.89 7.88 1.00
N ILE A 278 7.97 6.60 0.62
CA ILE A 278 7.00 5.97 -0.29
C ILE A 278 5.60 5.98 0.34
N LEU A 279 5.48 5.55 1.59
CA LEU A 279 4.19 5.51 2.29
C LEU A 279 3.59 6.92 2.47
N GLN A 280 4.43 7.91 2.80
CA GLN A 280 4.02 9.30 2.93
C GLN A 280 3.54 9.87 1.60
N SER A 281 4.25 9.63 0.49
CA SER A 281 3.80 10.07 -0.83
C SER A 281 2.44 9.49 -1.19
N ASN A 282 2.18 8.23 -0.84
CA ASN A 282 0.88 7.60 -1.05
C ASN A 282 -0.20 8.23 -0.17
N ALA A 283 0.09 8.51 1.11
CA ALA A 283 -0.85 9.15 2.02
C ALA A 283 -1.22 10.59 1.57
N ILE A 284 -0.26 11.35 1.04
CA ILE A 284 -0.50 12.66 0.43
C ILE A 284 -1.37 12.51 -0.83
N GLY A 285 -1.10 11.50 -1.66
CA GLY A 285 -1.95 11.18 -2.82
C GLY A 285 -3.39 10.86 -2.42
N SER A 286 -3.58 10.06 -1.38
CA SER A 286 -4.90 9.77 -0.80
C SER A 286 -5.61 11.05 -0.31
N ALA A 287 -4.89 11.99 0.30
CA ALA A 287 -5.47 13.27 0.72
C ALA A 287 -6.03 14.06 -0.47
N GLN A 288 -5.26 14.14 -1.56
CA GLN A 288 -5.65 14.84 -2.79
C GLN A 288 -6.85 14.17 -3.47
N GLU A 289 -6.87 12.83 -3.51
CA GLU A 289 -7.97 12.08 -4.10
C GLU A 289 -9.27 12.24 -3.27
N VAL A 290 -9.18 12.19 -1.93
CA VAL A 290 -10.36 12.43 -1.06
C VAL A 290 -10.90 13.84 -1.24
N GLU A 291 -10.04 14.86 -1.33
CA GLU A 291 -10.48 16.24 -1.61
C GLU A 291 -11.21 16.34 -2.95
N SER A 292 -10.68 15.70 -3.99
CA SER A 292 -11.32 15.62 -5.31
C SER A 292 -12.66 14.88 -5.28
N LEU A 293 -12.73 13.75 -4.58
CA LEU A 293 -13.94 12.95 -4.42
C LEU A 293 -15.03 13.71 -3.66
N ASP A 294 -14.68 14.46 -2.62
CA ASP A 294 -15.63 15.25 -1.82
C ASP A 294 -16.31 16.34 -2.66
N VAL A 295 -15.51 17.09 -3.43
CA VAL A 295 -16.03 18.09 -4.37
C VAL A 295 -16.96 17.47 -5.41
N GLN A 296 -16.56 16.33 -6.00
CA GLN A 296 -17.36 15.65 -7.01
C GLN A 296 -18.65 15.06 -6.42
N PHE A 297 -18.59 14.49 -5.22
CA PHE A 297 -19.72 13.87 -4.54
C PHE A 297 -20.78 14.92 -4.18
N GLU A 298 -20.37 16.05 -3.58
CA GLU A 298 -21.28 17.15 -3.28
C GLU A 298 -21.91 17.75 -4.54
N ALA A 299 -21.14 17.91 -5.62
CA ALA A 299 -21.66 18.39 -6.90
C ALA A 299 -22.69 17.41 -7.50
N ALA A 300 -22.37 16.12 -7.56
CA ALA A 300 -23.28 15.08 -8.06
C ALA A 300 -24.56 15.00 -7.21
N MET A 301 -24.41 15.10 -5.88
CA MET A 301 -25.54 15.09 -4.95
C MET A 301 -26.43 16.32 -5.13
N MET A 302 -25.85 17.50 -5.36
CA MET A 302 -26.60 18.73 -5.65
C MET A 302 -27.36 18.63 -6.97
N VAL A 303 -26.72 18.14 -8.04
CA VAL A 303 -27.39 17.91 -9.34
C VAL A 303 -28.56 16.98 -9.17
N LEU A 304 -28.37 15.83 -8.49
CA LEU A 304 -29.42 14.87 -8.25
C LEU A 304 -30.56 15.46 -7.40
N LYS A 305 -30.25 16.21 -6.33
CA LYS A 305 -31.27 16.92 -5.54
C LYS A 305 -32.08 17.88 -6.41
N ASN A 306 -31.43 18.66 -7.26
CA ASN A 306 -32.13 19.59 -8.14
C ASN A 306 -33.00 18.84 -9.16
N THR A 307 -32.49 17.80 -9.80
CA THR A 307 -33.25 17.00 -10.77
C THR A 307 -34.48 16.33 -10.14
N VAL A 308 -34.34 15.78 -8.93
CA VAL A 308 -35.43 15.08 -8.24
C VAL A 308 -36.39 16.04 -7.53
N GLN A 309 -35.90 17.20 -7.03
CA GLN A 309 -36.71 18.19 -6.31
C GLN A 309 -37.22 19.35 -7.18
N ASP A 310 -36.95 19.38 -8.49
CA ASP A 310 -37.52 20.39 -9.36
C ASP A 310 -39.06 20.21 -9.43
N LYS A 311 -39.75 20.89 -8.51
CA LYS A 311 -41.19 20.80 -8.25
C LYS A 311 -42.06 21.42 -9.34
N THR A 312 -41.45 21.86 -10.45
CA THR A 312 -42.12 22.52 -11.57
C THR A 312 -42.75 21.54 -12.56
N SER A 313 -42.26 20.29 -12.61
CA SER A 313 -42.85 19.23 -13.44
C SER A 313 -43.64 18.21 -12.59
N ILE A 314 -44.77 17.73 -13.12
CA ILE A 314 -45.59 16.67 -12.48
C ILE A 314 -44.77 15.36 -12.38
N GLU A 315 -43.93 15.09 -13.37
CA GLU A 315 -43.10 13.90 -13.49
C GLU A 315 -42.02 13.83 -12.39
N SER A 316 -41.42 14.97 -12.03
CA SER A 316 -40.41 15.07 -10.97
C SER A 316 -41.01 14.78 -9.57
N ARG A 317 -42.26 15.19 -9.32
CA ARG A 317 -42.97 14.88 -8.07
C ARG A 317 -43.32 13.40 -7.95
N GLU A 318 -43.76 12.77 -9.03
CA GLU A 318 -44.03 11.33 -9.05
C GLU A 318 -42.75 10.52 -8.81
N VAL A 319 -41.64 10.90 -9.45
CA VAL A 319 -40.34 10.22 -9.27
C VAL A 319 -39.83 10.34 -7.84
N PHE A 320 -39.90 11.54 -7.24
CA PHE A 320 -39.56 11.72 -5.83
C PHE A 320 -40.45 10.87 -4.92
N VAL A 321 -41.77 10.87 -5.12
CA VAL A 321 -42.70 10.05 -4.31
C VAL A 321 -42.46 8.55 -4.53
N SER A 322 -42.07 8.13 -5.73
CA SER A 322 -41.80 6.73 -6.06
C SER A 322 -40.51 6.22 -5.41
N ILE A 323 -39.40 6.95 -5.57
CA ILE A 323 -38.13 6.62 -4.88
C ILE A 323 -38.34 6.61 -3.36
N MET A 324 -39.10 7.57 -2.85
CA MET A 324 -39.30 7.74 -1.42
C MET A 324 -40.19 6.69 -0.76
N ASN A 325 -41.13 6.10 -1.51
CA ASN A 325 -42.09 5.11 -0.98
C ASN A 325 -41.89 3.71 -1.56
N GLY A 326 -40.78 3.45 -2.27
CA GLY A 326 -40.53 2.17 -2.93
C GLY A 326 -41.53 1.85 -4.04
N LYS A 327 -42.15 2.86 -4.67
CA LYS A 327 -43.05 2.65 -5.80
C LYS A 327 -42.26 2.63 -7.11
N PRO A 328 -42.75 1.92 -8.14
CA PRO A 328 -42.11 1.89 -9.46
C PRO A 328 -41.95 3.30 -10.05
N ILE A 329 -40.79 3.55 -10.67
CA ILE A 329 -40.51 4.77 -11.44
C ILE A 329 -40.96 4.57 -12.90
N SER A 330 -41.46 5.63 -13.54
CA SER A 330 -41.81 5.61 -14.97
C SER A 330 -40.56 5.48 -15.86
N SER A 331 -40.64 4.66 -16.91
CA SER A 331 -39.53 4.34 -17.83
C SER A 331 -38.90 5.57 -18.51
N SER A 332 -39.67 6.66 -18.69
CA SER A 332 -39.18 7.90 -19.31
C SER A 332 -38.23 8.69 -18.42
N VAL A 333 -38.38 8.59 -17.09
CA VAL A 333 -37.56 9.33 -16.12
C VAL A 333 -36.37 8.49 -15.63
N GLU A 334 -36.51 7.16 -15.66
CA GLU A 334 -35.46 6.22 -15.26
C GLU A 334 -34.12 6.47 -16.00
N ASN A 335 -34.18 6.74 -17.31
CA ASN A 335 -32.99 6.99 -18.14
C ASN A 335 -32.22 8.26 -17.77
N ILE A 336 -32.88 9.23 -17.11
CA ILE A 336 -32.26 10.51 -16.73
C ILE A 336 -31.61 10.40 -15.34
N ILE A 337 -32.27 9.72 -14.40
CA ILE A 337 -31.82 9.65 -13.00
C ILE A 337 -30.85 8.50 -12.72
N LYS A 338 -30.94 7.38 -13.46
CA LYS A 338 -30.10 6.20 -13.26
C LYS A 338 -28.60 6.52 -13.34
N PRO A 339 -28.11 7.29 -14.34
CA PRO A 339 -26.70 7.66 -14.41
C PRO A 339 -26.23 8.47 -13.19
N LEU A 340 -27.08 9.36 -12.67
CA LEU A 340 -26.75 10.21 -11.51
C LEU A 340 -26.59 9.39 -10.22
N PHE A 341 -27.48 8.43 -9.98
CA PHE A 341 -27.34 7.51 -8.84
C PHE A 341 -26.13 6.60 -8.97
N MET A 342 -25.89 6.07 -10.17
CA MET A 342 -24.69 5.25 -10.42
C MET A 342 -23.41 6.05 -10.20
N GLU A 343 -23.40 7.34 -10.53
CA GLU A 343 -22.26 8.22 -10.27
C GLU A 343 -21.99 8.39 -8.77
N LEU A 344 -23.03 8.62 -7.96
CA LEU A 344 -22.88 8.65 -6.50
C LEU A 344 -22.30 7.34 -5.95
N SER A 345 -22.73 6.19 -6.48
CA SER A 345 -22.19 4.90 -6.08
C SER A 345 -20.70 4.76 -6.42
N LYS A 346 -20.26 5.23 -7.58
CA LYS A 346 -18.85 5.16 -7.99
C LYS A 346 -17.98 6.06 -7.12
N LEU A 347 -18.39 7.30 -6.91
CA LEU A 347 -17.69 8.25 -6.04
C LEU A 347 -17.58 7.70 -4.62
N TRP A 348 -18.63 7.06 -4.13
CA TRP A 348 -18.61 6.41 -2.82
C TRP A 348 -17.64 5.22 -2.74
N THR A 349 -17.56 4.41 -3.80
CA THR A 349 -16.52 3.37 -3.89
C THR A 349 -15.12 3.98 -3.87
N GLY A 350 -14.91 5.16 -4.46
CA GLY A 350 -13.66 5.90 -4.32
C GLY A 350 -13.28 6.17 -2.86
N PHE A 351 -14.21 6.62 -2.03
CA PHE A 351 -13.94 6.79 -0.59
C PHE A 351 -13.63 5.46 0.12
N GLN A 352 -14.33 4.37 -0.25
CA GLN A 352 -14.05 3.05 0.32
C GLN A 352 -12.65 2.55 -0.05
N ASP A 353 -12.21 2.80 -1.28
CA ASP A 353 -10.88 2.49 -1.79
C ASP A 353 -9.81 3.26 -1.02
N GLU A 354 -10.02 4.56 -0.74
CA GLU A 354 -9.10 5.37 0.06
C GLU A 354 -9.00 4.90 1.51
N MET A 355 -10.12 4.48 2.11
CA MET A 355 -10.10 3.91 3.46
C MET A 355 -9.28 2.63 3.53
N LEU A 356 -9.38 1.77 2.51
CA LEU A 356 -8.59 0.55 2.39
C LEU A 356 -7.10 0.85 2.22
N LEU A 357 -6.76 1.81 1.35
CA LEU A 357 -5.38 2.24 1.13
C LEU A 357 -4.78 2.82 2.41
N LEU A 358 -5.49 3.70 3.11
CA LEU A 358 -5.00 4.30 4.34
C LEU A 358 -4.70 3.25 5.42
N ASN A 359 -5.61 2.28 5.61
CA ASN A 359 -5.40 1.16 6.53
C ASN A 359 -4.20 0.29 6.12
N PHE A 360 -3.99 0.09 4.83
CA PHE A 360 -2.82 -0.65 4.33
C PHE A 360 -1.52 0.12 4.64
N LEU A 361 -1.48 1.42 4.38
CA LEU A 361 -0.30 2.27 4.61
C LEU A 361 0.07 2.35 6.09
N THR A 362 -0.91 2.53 6.98
CA THR A 362 -0.66 2.60 8.44
C THR A 362 -0.14 1.26 8.98
N ASN A 363 -0.77 0.16 8.59
CA ASN A 363 -0.29 -1.18 8.96
C ASN A 363 1.13 -1.46 8.44
N MET A 364 1.44 -1.04 7.21
CA MET A 364 2.81 -1.16 6.67
C MET A 364 3.81 -0.35 7.50
N ALA A 365 3.47 0.90 7.84
CA ALA A 365 4.34 1.75 8.65
C ALA A 365 4.61 1.14 10.04
N ASP A 366 3.58 0.59 10.69
CA ASP A 366 3.69 -0.08 11.99
C ASP A 366 4.57 -1.32 11.93
N ASN A 367 4.36 -2.17 10.93
CA ASN A 367 5.16 -3.38 10.76
C ASN A 367 6.61 -3.07 10.34
N LEU A 368 6.88 -1.95 9.68
CA LEU A 368 8.26 -1.56 9.37
C LEU A 368 9.03 -1.10 10.61
N GLN A 369 8.34 -0.49 11.58
CA GLN A 369 8.98 0.06 12.78
C GLN A 369 9.69 -1.01 13.63
N GLN A 370 9.22 -2.26 13.62
CA GLN A 370 9.85 -3.36 14.37
C GLN A 370 11.32 -3.59 13.96
N PHE A 371 11.69 -3.26 12.72
CA PHE A 371 13.06 -3.46 12.24
C PHE A 371 14.06 -2.45 12.79
N LEU A 372 13.57 -1.43 13.52
CA LEU A 372 14.38 -0.36 14.11
C LEU A 372 14.66 -0.60 15.60
N GLU A 373 14.06 -1.63 16.21
CA GLU A 373 14.24 -1.94 17.64
C GLU A 373 15.71 -2.14 18.03
N ILE A 374 16.52 -2.65 17.09
CA ILE A 374 17.95 -2.89 17.27
C ILE A 374 18.72 -1.61 17.63
N HIS A 375 18.25 -0.44 17.22
CA HIS A 375 18.90 0.84 17.51
C HIS A 375 18.89 1.17 19.00
N SER A 376 17.78 0.91 19.68
CA SER A 376 17.66 1.15 21.13
C SER A 376 18.59 0.23 21.94
N GLN A 377 18.88 -0.97 21.41
CA GLN A 377 19.75 -1.95 22.05
C GLN A 377 21.23 -1.66 21.81
N LEU A 378 21.60 -1.26 20.59
CA LEU A 378 22.98 -0.96 20.22
C LEU A 378 23.41 0.44 20.66
N PHE A 379 22.48 1.40 20.64
CA PHE A 379 22.74 2.81 20.91
C PHE A 379 21.64 3.40 21.82
N PRO A 380 21.62 3.03 23.11
CA PRO A 380 20.77 3.72 24.07
C PRO A 380 21.02 5.25 24.03
N GLU A 381 19.99 6.07 24.24
CA GLU A 381 20.07 7.52 24.03
C GLU A 381 21.19 8.19 24.85
N GLU A 382 21.43 7.74 26.09
CA GLU A 382 22.53 8.23 26.93
C GLU A 382 23.91 7.94 26.32
N MET A 383 24.09 6.73 25.79
CA MET A 383 25.32 6.34 25.10
C MET A 383 25.50 7.16 23.84
N LEU A 384 24.45 7.28 23.01
CA LEU A 384 24.51 8.03 21.76
C LEU A 384 24.83 9.51 22.01
N THR A 385 24.25 10.10 23.06
CA THR A 385 24.53 11.48 23.47
C THR A 385 26.00 11.65 23.87
N SER A 386 26.55 10.71 24.66
CA SER A 386 27.96 10.75 25.05
C SER A 386 28.91 10.60 23.85
N LEU A 387 28.58 9.72 22.89
CA LEU A 387 29.36 9.56 21.67
C LEU A 387 29.36 10.81 20.79
N LEU A 388 28.29 11.60 20.86
CA LEU A 388 28.11 12.86 20.12
C LEU A 388 28.71 14.08 20.83
N GLU A 389 29.32 13.93 22.01
CA GLU A 389 29.98 15.05 22.70
C GLU A 389 31.07 15.69 21.81
N GLY A 390 30.92 17.00 21.58
CA GLY A 390 31.80 17.76 20.68
C GLY A 390 31.62 17.47 19.19
N VAL A 391 30.58 16.72 18.78
CA VAL A 391 30.22 16.49 17.38
C VAL A 391 29.10 17.43 16.96
N THR A 392 29.30 18.19 15.89
CA THR A 392 28.22 18.95 15.26
C THR A 392 27.35 18.01 14.41
N VAL A 393 26.12 17.77 14.85
CA VAL A 393 25.15 16.99 14.07
C VAL A 393 24.51 17.91 13.03
N LYS A 394 24.86 17.69 11.77
CA LYS A 394 24.28 18.39 10.62
C LYS A 394 23.11 17.60 10.04
N SER A 395 22.12 18.31 9.51
CA SER A 395 21.10 17.77 8.63
C SER A 395 21.64 17.54 7.22
N ASP A 396 20.93 16.73 6.44
CA ASP A 396 21.23 16.52 5.02
C ASP A 396 21.17 17.82 4.20
N VAL A 397 20.20 18.69 4.50
CA VAL A 397 20.09 20.02 3.87
C VAL A 397 21.29 20.89 4.18
N GLU A 398 21.80 20.86 5.41
CA GLU A 398 23.02 21.60 5.78
C GLU A 398 24.26 21.04 5.07
N ARG A 399 24.42 19.71 5.01
CA ARG A 399 25.52 19.06 4.27
C ARG A 399 25.53 19.47 2.80
N ILE A 400 24.37 19.46 2.14
CA ILE A 400 24.25 19.90 0.74
C ILE A 400 24.65 21.37 0.60
N LYS A 401 24.18 22.24 1.50
CA LYS A 401 24.48 23.68 1.47
C LYS A 401 25.97 23.98 1.63
N GLU A 402 26.68 23.25 2.47
CA GLU A 402 28.13 23.43 2.68
C GLU A 402 28.95 23.12 1.43
N THR A 403 28.50 22.15 0.63
CA THR A 403 29.17 21.75 -0.61
C THR A 403 28.61 22.43 -1.85
N MET A 404 27.55 23.24 -1.71
CA MET A 404 26.87 23.87 -2.83
C MET A 404 27.82 24.81 -3.58
N GLY A 405 27.93 24.61 -4.91
CA GLY A 405 28.85 25.38 -5.76
C GLY A 405 30.30 24.87 -5.77
N THR A 406 30.63 23.86 -4.97
CA THR A 406 31.93 23.17 -5.07
C THR A 406 31.83 22.12 -6.16
N ARG A 407 32.68 22.24 -7.19
CA ARG A 407 32.74 21.27 -8.28
C ARG A 407 33.90 20.31 -8.09
N VAL A 408 33.67 19.06 -8.46
CA VAL A 408 34.74 18.10 -8.62
C VAL A 408 35.70 18.56 -9.73
N ASN A 409 36.99 18.38 -9.51
CA ASN A 409 37.98 18.64 -10.54
C ASN A 409 38.08 17.41 -11.44
N VAL A 410 37.58 17.53 -12.67
CA VAL A 410 37.58 16.46 -13.69
C VAL A 410 38.97 15.84 -13.89
N SER A 411 40.04 16.63 -13.72
CA SER A 411 41.42 16.17 -13.91
C SER A 411 41.89 15.15 -12.86
N ASP A 412 41.24 15.09 -11.70
CA ASP A 412 41.54 14.14 -10.62
C ASP A 412 41.01 12.73 -10.94
N PHE A 413 40.11 12.62 -11.91
CA PHE A 413 39.38 11.37 -12.21
C PHE A 413 39.28 11.11 -13.72
N ARG A 414 40.41 10.77 -14.33
CA ARG A 414 40.57 10.65 -15.79
C ARG A 414 39.82 9.51 -16.47
N ASN A 415 39.32 8.53 -15.71
CA ASN A 415 38.66 7.33 -16.22
C ASN A 415 37.14 7.34 -15.98
N GLN A 416 36.55 8.52 -15.72
CA GLN A 416 35.14 8.69 -15.40
C GLN A 416 34.50 9.65 -16.38
N GLU A 417 33.25 9.39 -16.74
CA GLU A 417 32.42 10.31 -17.49
C GLU A 417 31.74 11.29 -16.52
N TRP A 418 31.79 12.58 -16.84
CA TRP A 418 31.24 13.64 -16.01
C TRP A 418 30.05 14.30 -16.69
N LEU A 419 28.91 14.29 -16.02
CA LEU A 419 27.68 14.96 -16.46
C LEU A 419 27.40 16.09 -15.48
N PHE A 420 27.29 17.31 -15.98
CA PHE A 420 27.00 18.49 -15.17
C PHE A 420 25.61 19.05 -15.54
N PRO A 421 24.83 19.53 -14.56
CA PRO A 421 23.49 20.06 -14.79
C PRO A 421 23.44 21.14 -15.88
N GLU A 422 24.49 21.96 -16.00
CA GLU A 422 24.50 23.09 -16.92
C GLU A 422 24.92 22.71 -18.36
N THR A 423 25.53 21.54 -18.54
CA THR A 423 26.10 21.12 -19.83
C THR A 423 25.48 19.85 -20.40
N THR A 424 24.65 19.16 -19.62
CA THR A 424 24.02 17.91 -20.02
C THR A 424 22.54 18.15 -20.34
N ASP A 425 22.16 17.89 -21.59
CA ASP A 425 20.76 17.97 -22.00
C ASP A 425 19.90 16.97 -21.21
N ASN A 426 18.72 17.41 -20.79
CA ASN A 426 17.77 16.61 -20.01
C ASN A 426 18.40 16.01 -18.73
N PHE A 427 19.33 16.72 -18.09
CA PHE A 427 19.98 16.26 -16.86
C PHE A 427 18.97 15.84 -15.78
N ASP A 428 17.87 16.57 -15.64
CA ASP A 428 16.80 16.28 -14.68
C ASP A 428 16.04 14.96 -14.95
N GLN A 429 16.21 14.37 -16.15
CA GLN A 429 15.61 13.09 -16.53
C GLN A 429 16.56 11.91 -16.34
N LEU A 430 17.81 12.17 -15.93
CA LEU A 430 18.77 11.11 -15.68
C LEU A 430 18.33 10.25 -14.50
N LEU A 431 18.48 8.93 -14.67
CA LEU A 431 18.20 7.99 -13.58
C LEU A 431 19.31 8.08 -12.54
N ILE A 432 19.03 8.77 -11.43
CA ILE A 432 19.95 8.86 -10.30
C ILE A 432 19.85 7.58 -9.46
N GLN A 433 20.97 6.86 -9.36
CA GLN A 433 21.06 5.66 -8.53
C GLN A 433 21.22 6.01 -7.04
N TYR A 434 21.05 5.02 -6.17
CA TYR A 434 21.24 5.14 -4.71
C TYR A 434 20.37 6.23 -4.07
N HIS A 435 19.20 6.52 -4.63
CA HIS A 435 18.24 7.48 -4.07
C HIS A 435 18.85 8.88 -3.83
N GLY A 436 19.77 9.31 -4.69
CA GLY A 436 20.40 10.63 -4.58
C GLY A 436 21.55 10.72 -3.57
N PHE A 437 21.97 9.60 -2.97
CA PHE A 437 23.17 9.53 -2.16
C PHE A 437 24.43 9.25 -2.99
N CYS A 438 25.55 9.85 -2.60
CA CYS A 438 26.84 9.70 -3.26
C CYS A 438 27.37 8.24 -3.18
N ALA A 439 27.42 7.55 -4.31
CA ALA A 439 27.91 6.16 -4.41
C ALA A 439 29.36 5.99 -3.91
N HIS A 440 30.24 6.96 -4.19
CA HIS A 440 31.63 6.94 -3.72
C HIS A 440 31.71 7.00 -2.19
N SER A 441 30.91 7.88 -1.57
CA SER A 441 30.85 7.98 -0.11
C SER A 441 30.32 6.71 0.53
N ILE A 442 29.31 6.06 -0.08
CA ILE A 442 28.79 4.77 0.40
C ILE A 442 29.87 3.68 0.29
N GLY A 443 30.51 3.56 -0.87
CA GLY A 443 31.45 2.48 -1.18
C GLY A 443 32.78 2.59 -0.45
N VAL A 444 33.38 3.79 -0.42
CA VAL A 444 34.72 4.02 0.12
C VAL A 444 34.68 4.43 1.58
N LYS A 445 33.77 5.36 1.92
CA LYS A 445 33.70 5.97 3.25
C LYS A 445 32.72 5.26 4.18
N GLY A 446 31.76 4.53 3.63
CA GLY A 446 30.68 3.91 4.41
C GLY A 446 29.67 4.92 4.95
N ILE A 447 29.55 6.10 4.31
CA ILE A 447 28.71 7.21 4.76
C ILE A 447 27.66 7.50 3.69
N THR A 448 26.42 7.75 4.09
CA THR A 448 25.34 8.17 3.19
C THR A 448 25.30 9.69 3.12
N LEU A 449 26.16 10.29 2.28
CA LEU A 449 26.14 11.73 2.04
C LEU A 449 25.16 12.06 0.90
N PRO A 450 24.18 12.94 1.14
CA PRO A 450 23.22 13.36 0.12
C PRO A 450 23.90 14.29 -0.90
N GLY A 451 23.49 14.19 -2.16
CA GLY A 451 24.00 15.02 -3.26
C GLY A 451 24.70 14.20 -4.35
N MET A 452 24.61 14.70 -5.59
CA MET A 452 25.32 14.15 -6.75
C MET A 452 26.79 14.57 -6.73
N LEU A 453 27.68 13.69 -7.19
CA LEU A 453 29.10 14.01 -7.40
C LEU A 453 29.29 14.92 -8.62
#